data_AF-A0A3D9JQ40-F1
#
_entry.id   AF-A0A3D9JQ40-F1
#
_cell.length_a   1.000
_cell.length_b   1.000
_cell.length_c   1.000
_cell.angle_alpha   90.00
_cell.angle_beta   90.00
_cell.angle_gamma   90.00
#
_symmetry.space_group_name_H-M   'P 1'
#
loop_
_entity.id
_entity.type
_entity.pdbx_description
1 polymer ?
#
loop_
_entity_poly.entity_id
_entity_poly.type
_entity_poly.pdbx_seq_one_letter_code
_entity_poly.pdbx_strand_id
1 'polypeptide(L)'
;MDYKKIASILVPGEKYTLTALTDFGFPYRQHMTIVEVSVTPYAQYKESLLIRFKRPRGRKVLSVRFYAQHEEFVIWKGHVSPKTELYGEPVQVDSGLIVRQGRYRPFHQGYLRDAIASVIEQPLLTFGIN
;
A
#
# COMPACT_ATOMS: atom_id res chain seq x y z
N MET A 1 -0.18 -9.90 -12.00
CA MET A 1 -1.24 -9.00 -12.52
C MET A 1 -0.57 -7.88 -13.31
N ASP A 2 -1.14 -7.38 -14.40
CA ASP A 2 -0.53 -6.34 -15.26
C ASP A 2 -1.04 -4.93 -14.89
N TYR A 3 -0.20 -3.89 -15.00
CA TYR A 3 -0.54 -2.50 -14.73
C TYR A 3 -1.69 -1.99 -15.59
N LYS A 4 -1.80 -2.41 -16.85
CA LYS A 4 -2.94 -2.03 -17.72
C LYS A 4 -4.25 -2.58 -17.18
N LYS A 5 -4.23 -3.83 -16.70
CA LYS A 5 -5.40 -4.46 -16.06
C LYS A 5 -5.77 -3.72 -14.77
N ILE A 6 -4.79 -3.34 -13.95
CA ILE A 6 -5.04 -2.54 -12.74
C ILE A 6 -5.69 -1.20 -13.10
N ALA A 7 -5.14 -0.49 -14.09
CA ALA A 7 -5.68 0.79 -14.54
C ALA A 7 -7.13 0.68 -15.04
N SER A 8 -7.51 -0.43 -15.69
CA SER A 8 -8.90 -0.65 -16.12
C SER A 8 -9.90 -0.93 -14.99
N ILE A 9 -9.43 -1.38 -13.82
CA ILE A 9 -10.27 -1.72 -12.66
C ILE A 9 -10.52 -0.50 -11.77
N LEU A 10 -9.56 0.42 -11.71
CA LEU A 10 -9.62 1.59 -10.85
C LEU A 10 -10.41 2.71 -11.55
N VAL A 11 -11.54 3.09 -10.96
CA VAL A 11 -12.47 4.06 -11.53
C VAL A 11 -12.23 5.44 -10.93
N PRO A 12 -11.97 6.49 -11.73
CA PRO A 12 -11.89 7.87 -11.24
C PRO A 12 -13.19 8.30 -10.54
N GLY A 13 -13.05 9.09 -9.47
CA GLY A 13 -14.15 9.54 -8.60
C GLY A 13 -14.47 8.58 -7.45
N GLU A 14 -14.08 7.30 -7.56
CA GLU A 14 -14.34 6.29 -6.55
C GLU A 14 -13.30 6.29 -5.42
N LYS A 15 -13.72 5.71 -4.28
CA LYS A 15 -12.90 5.59 -3.07
C LYS A 15 -12.17 4.26 -3.03
N TYR A 16 -10.91 4.30 -2.61
CA TYR A 16 -10.04 3.15 -2.48
C TYR A 16 -9.10 3.30 -1.29
N THR A 17 -8.52 2.18 -0.87
CA THR A 17 -7.43 2.13 0.11
C THR A 17 -6.26 1.43 -0.53
N LEU A 18 -5.10 2.08 -0.52
CA LEU A 18 -3.82 1.48 -0.91
C LEU A 18 -3.04 1.13 0.36
N THR A 19 -2.49 -0.08 0.40
CA THR A 19 -1.40 -0.42 1.30
C THR A 19 -0.21 -0.88 0.47
N ALA A 20 0.96 -0.32 0.74
CA ALA A 20 2.21 -0.66 0.08
C ALA A 20 3.38 -0.46 1.06
N LEU A 21 4.59 -0.77 0.61
CA LEU A 21 5.80 -0.44 1.34
C LEU A 21 6.35 0.91 0.85
N THR A 22 6.90 1.69 1.77
CA THR A 22 7.66 2.91 1.44
C THR A 22 8.96 2.54 0.72
N ASP A 23 9.65 3.54 0.18
CA ASP A 23 10.99 3.37 -0.41
C ASP A 23 12.02 2.81 0.60
N PHE A 24 11.74 2.89 1.90
CA PHE A 24 12.54 2.30 2.98
C PHE A 24 12.04 0.93 3.44
N GLY A 25 11.05 0.35 2.76
CA GLY A 25 10.58 -1.01 3.00
C GLY A 25 9.59 -1.17 4.16
N PHE A 26 8.95 -0.09 4.61
CA PHE A 26 8.00 -0.11 5.72
C PHE A 26 6.56 0.08 5.26
N PRO A 27 5.56 -0.62 5.83
CA PRO A 27 4.18 -0.49 5.39
C PRO A 27 3.61 0.90 5.63
N TYR A 28 2.77 1.34 4.71
CA TYR A 28 1.90 2.48 4.91
C TYR A 28 0.53 2.23 4.30
N ARG A 29 -0.48 2.89 4.86
CA ARG A 29 -1.85 2.90 4.35
C ARG A 29 -2.21 4.29 3.85
N GLN A 30 -2.87 4.35 2.70
CA GLN A 30 -3.37 5.58 2.11
C GLN A 30 -4.83 5.42 1.65
N HIS A 31 -5.73 6.18 2.27
CA HIS A 31 -7.09 6.38 1.74
C HIS A 31 -7.05 7.34 0.56
N MET A 32 -7.74 6.98 -0.52
CA MET A 32 -7.68 7.67 -1.81
C MET A 32 -9.07 7.83 -2.40
N THR A 33 -9.39 9.03 -2.86
CA THR A 33 -10.38 9.23 -3.92
C THR A 33 -9.60 9.43 -5.21
N ILE A 34 -9.69 8.46 -6.12
CA ILE A 34 -8.89 8.46 -7.35
C ILE A 34 -9.39 9.58 -8.27
N VAL A 35 -8.46 10.33 -8.85
CA VAL A 35 -8.72 11.38 -9.84
C VAL A 35 -8.37 10.88 -11.24
N GLU A 36 -7.28 10.14 -11.36
CA GLU A 36 -6.76 9.65 -12.63
C GLU A 36 -5.90 8.41 -12.37
N VAL A 37 -5.95 7.44 -13.27
CA VAL A 37 -5.04 6.31 -13.31
C VAL A 37 -4.53 6.16 -14.74
N SER A 38 -3.21 6.06 -14.89
CA SER A 38 -2.58 5.91 -16.21
C SER A 38 -1.38 4.98 -16.16
N VAL A 39 -1.12 4.30 -17.27
CA VAL A 39 0.09 3.50 -17.47
C VAL A 39 0.96 4.23 -18.46
N THR A 40 2.12 4.70 -18.01
CA THR A 40 3.05 5.51 -18.80
C THR A 40 4.49 5.06 -18.59
N PRO A 41 5.40 5.20 -19.56
CA PRO A 41 6.82 5.00 -19.33
C PRO A 41 7.36 5.94 -18.25
N TYR A 42 8.34 5.49 -17.46
CA TYR A 42 9.01 6.32 -16.46
C TYR A 42 10.45 5.87 -16.22
N ALA A 43 11.41 6.80 -16.32
CA ALA A 43 12.85 6.49 -16.25
C ALA A 43 13.23 5.34 -17.19
N GLN A 44 13.96 4.32 -16.69
CA GLN A 44 14.29 3.12 -17.47
C GLN A 44 13.13 2.14 -17.70
N TYR A 45 11.96 2.36 -17.09
CA TYR A 45 10.84 1.42 -17.12
C TYR A 45 9.87 1.74 -18.27
N LYS A 46 9.62 0.74 -19.11
CA LYS A 46 8.69 0.85 -20.25
C LYS A 46 7.25 1.12 -19.81
N GLU A 47 6.86 0.60 -18.66
CA GLU A 47 5.52 0.77 -18.11
C GLU A 47 5.62 1.07 -16.61
N SER A 48 4.85 2.06 -16.16
CA SER A 48 4.66 2.40 -14.75
C SER A 48 3.21 2.79 -14.52
N LEU A 49 2.65 2.36 -13.40
CA LEU A 49 1.31 2.72 -12.95
C LEU A 49 1.38 4.04 -12.17
N LEU A 50 0.76 5.10 -12.69
CA LEU A 50 0.55 6.36 -11.99
C LEU A 50 -0.88 6.42 -11.47
N ILE A 51 -1.04 6.62 -10.17
CA ILE A 51 -2.34 6.88 -9.54
C ILE A 51 -2.31 8.29 -8.97
N ARG A 52 -3.20 9.17 -9.45
CA ARG A 52 -3.43 10.50 -8.89
C ARG A 52 -4.70 10.48 -8.05
N PHE A 53 -4.65 11.04 -6.85
CA PHE A 53 -5.74 10.93 -5.90
C PHE A 53 -5.84 12.14 -4.97
N LYS A 54 -6.98 12.29 -4.31
CA LYS A 54 -7.17 13.18 -3.16
C LYS A 54 -7.28 12.36 -1.89
N ARG A 55 -6.71 12.87 -0.79
CA ARG A 55 -6.93 12.30 0.54
C ARG A 55 -8.34 12.64 1.04
N PRO A 56 -8.92 11.86 1.98
CA PRO A 56 -10.17 12.24 2.63
C PRO A 56 -10.09 13.67 3.15
N ARG A 57 -11.09 14.52 2.82
CA ARG A 57 -11.15 15.95 3.19
C ARG A 57 -10.00 16.82 2.64
N GLY A 58 -9.10 16.27 1.82
CA GLY A 58 -8.01 17.00 1.19
C GLY A 58 -8.43 17.62 -0.14
N ARG A 59 -7.95 18.84 -0.42
CA ARG A 59 -8.19 19.52 -1.71
C ARG A 59 -7.09 19.26 -2.75
N LYS A 60 -5.85 19.04 -2.28
CA LYS A 60 -4.67 18.80 -3.11
C LYS A 60 -4.72 17.43 -3.77
N VAL A 61 -4.42 17.38 -5.07
CA VAL A 61 -4.16 16.14 -5.79
C VAL A 61 -2.73 15.70 -5.50
N LEU A 62 -2.59 14.47 -5.03
CA LEU A 62 -1.33 13.77 -4.80
C LEU A 62 -1.16 12.67 -5.85
N SER A 63 0.02 12.08 -5.90
CA SER A 63 0.31 10.96 -6.80
C SER A 63 1.18 9.92 -6.11
N VAL A 64 0.97 8.67 -6.48
CA VAL A 64 1.88 7.56 -6.24
C VAL A 64 2.18 6.90 -7.58
N ARG A 65 3.42 6.48 -7.79
CA ARG A 65 3.84 5.79 -9.01
C ARG A 65 4.50 4.46 -8.64
N PHE A 66 4.09 3.40 -9.31
CA PHE A 66 4.72 2.09 -9.25
C PHE A 66 5.37 1.80 -10.60
N TYR A 67 6.65 1.51 -10.59
CA TYR A 67 7.47 1.35 -11.79
C TYR A 67 8.31 0.07 -11.77
N ALA A 68 8.34 -0.66 -10.65
CA ALA A 68 9.13 -1.87 -10.52
C ALA A 68 8.25 -3.12 -10.36
N GLN A 69 8.58 -4.19 -11.07
CA GLN A 69 7.86 -5.48 -10.94
C GLN A 69 8.01 -6.12 -9.56
N HIS A 70 8.98 -5.66 -8.76
CA HIS A 70 9.20 -6.09 -7.37
C HIS A 70 8.50 -5.20 -6.34
N GLU A 71 7.78 -4.16 -6.77
CA GLU A 71 6.95 -3.39 -5.83
C GLU A 71 5.72 -4.21 -5.47
N GLU A 72 5.34 -4.13 -4.20
CA GLU A 72 4.23 -4.91 -3.66
C GLU A 72 3.18 -3.97 -3.09
N PHE A 73 1.93 -4.20 -3.48
CA PHE A 73 0.83 -3.42 -2.96
C PHE A 73 -0.49 -4.18 -3.00
N VAL A 74 -1.41 -3.68 -2.17
CA VAL A 74 -2.78 -4.15 -2.05
C VAL A 74 -3.70 -2.96 -2.20
N ILE A 75 -4.75 -3.11 -3.01
CA ILE A 75 -5.81 -2.11 -3.11
C ILE A 75 -7.16 -2.75 -2.75
N TRP A 76 -7.92 -2.05 -1.92
CA TRP A 76 -9.31 -2.34 -1.61
C TRP A 76 -10.23 -1.26 -2.17
N LYS A 77 -11.46 -1.64 -2.49
CA LYS A 77 -12.54 -0.68 -2.76
C LYS A 77 -13.01 -0.08 -1.44
N GLY A 78 -13.25 1.24 -1.42
CA GLY A 78 -13.65 1.98 -0.22
C GLY A 78 -12.48 2.39 0.69
N HIS A 79 -12.82 3.09 1.77
CA HIS A 79 -11.87 3.48 2.83
C HIS A 79 -11.90 2.43 3.95
N VAL A 80 -11.14 1.35 3.75
CA VAL A 80 -10.93 0.31 4.75
C VAL A 80 -9.70 0.65 5.60
N SER A 81 -9.59 0.07 6.80
CA SER A 81 -8.50 0.39 7.72
C SER A 81 -7.58 -0.81 8.04
N PRO A 82 -6.88 -1.39 7.04
CA PRO A 82 -5.85 -2.39 7.29
C PRO A 82 -4.82 -1.92 8.32
N LYS A 83 -4.37 -2.84 9.17
CA LYS A 83 -3.25 -2.62 10.09
C LYS A 83 -1.95 -2.53 9.30
N THR A 84 -1.12 -1.57 9.68
CA THR A 84 0.20 -1.28 9.06
C THR A 84 1.25 -1.02 10.14
N GLU A 85 1.13 -1.72 11.26
CA GLU A 85 1.98 -1.54 12.44
C GLU A 85 3.40 -2.04 12.16
N LEU A 86 4.40 -1.18 12.44
CA LEU A 86 5.81 -1.54 12.28
C LEU A 86 6.30 -2.48 13.38
N TYR A 87 5.78 -2.26 14.60
CA TYR A 87 6.25 -2.87 15.82
C TYR A 87 5.27 -3.91 16.35
N GLY A 88 5.80 -4.93 17.02
CA GLY A 88 5.02 -5.88 17.80
C GLY A 88 4.53 -5.26 19.10
N GLU A 89 3.89 -6.10 19.91
CA GLU A 89 3.53 -5.72 21.28
C GLU A 89 4.79 -5.40 22.10
N PRO A 90 4.71 -4.47 23.06
CA PRO A 90 5.81 -4.20 23.98
C PRO A 90 6.14 -5.44 24.82
N VAL A 91 7.42 -5.71 25.01
CA VAL A 91 7.91 -6.77 25.90
C VAL A 91 8.78 -6.14 26.98
N GLN A 92 8.56 -6.55 28.23
CA GLN A 92 9.44 -6.18 29.33
C GLN A 92 10.63 -7.15 29.35
N VAL A 93 11.84 -6.60 29.32
CA VAL A 93 13.09 -7.38 29.39
C VAL A 93 13.63 -7.39 30.82
N ASP A 94 14.50 -8.35 31.14
CA ASP A 94 15.03 -8.60 32.50
C ASP A 94 15.70 -7.38 33.15
N SER A 95 16.17 -6.42 32.35
CA SER A 95 16.72 -5.15 32.82
C SER A 95 15.67 -4.15 33.35
N GLY A 96 14.38 -4.50 33.33
CA GLY A 96 13.27 -3.63 33.73
C GLY A 96 12.82 -2.64 32.65
N LEU A 97 13.42 -2.69 31.45
CA LEU A 97 13.05 -1.83 30.32
C LEU A 97 11.86 -2.41 29.55
N ILE A 98 11.01 -1.53 29.00
CA ILE A 98 9.97 -1.89 28.04
C ILE A 98 10.49 -1.59 26.64
N VAL A 99 10.60 -2.62 25.81
CA VAL A 99 11.09 -2.49 24.43
C VAL A 99 10.02 -2.93 23.43
N ARG A 100 10.08 -2.37 22.22
CA ARG A 100 9.27 -2.81 21.07
C ARG A 100 10.20 -3.25 19.96
N GLN A 101 9.98 -4.47 19.45
CA GLN A 101 10.73 -5.00 18.31
C GLN A 101 9.92 -4.81 17.03
N GLY A 102 10.61 -4.58 15.91
CA GLY A 102 9.99 -4.57 14.60
C GLY A 102 9.39 -5.94 14.30
N ARG A 103 8.17 -6.00 13.75
CA ARG A 103 7.53 -7.28 13.41
C ARG A 103 8.30 -8.02 12.32
N TYR A 104 8.82 -7.28 11.36
CA TYR A 104 9.61 -7.80 10.26
C TYR A 104 10.79 -6.89 9.95
N ARG A 105 11.69 -7.38 9.09
CA ARG A 105 12.73 -6.56 8.47
C ARG A 105 12.12 -5.65 7.39
N PRO A 106 12.81 -4.57 6.99
CA PRO A 106 12.43 -3.80 5.81
C PRO A 106 12.20 -4.68 4.58
N PHE A 107 11.24 -4.31 3.73
CA PHE A 107 10.86 -5.00 2.49
C PHE A 107 10.25 -6.40 2.69
N HIS A 108 9.87 -6.77 3.91
CA HIS A 108 9.28 -8.08 4.16
C HIS A 108 7.78 -8.12 3.83
N GLN A 109 7.36 -9.07 3.00
CA GLN A 109 5.97 -9.23 2.54
C GLN A 109 4.96 -9.46 3.68
N GLY A 110 5.43 -9.95 4.84
CA GLY A 110 4.61 -10.18 6.03
C GLY A 110 3.79 -8.96 6.45
N TYR A 111 4.31 -7.75 6.22
CA TYR A 111 3.55 -6.53 6.49
C TYR A 111 2.26 -6.43 5.66
N LEU A 112 2.31 -6.80 4.37
CA LEU A 112 1.15 -6.74 3.49
C LEU A 112 0.20 -7.92 3.73
N ARG A 113 0.73 -9.10 4.06
CA ARG A 113 -0.07 -10.26 4.45
C ARG A 113 -0.86 -9.99 5.74
N ASP A 114 -0.23 -9.39 6.75
CA ASP A 114 -0.91 -8.97 7.99
C ASP A 114 -1.97 -7.91 7.71
N ALA A 115 -1.69 -6.96 6.81
CA ALA A 115 -2.66 -5.96 6.39
C ALA A 115 -3.91 -6.62 5.77
N ILE A 116 -3.73 -7.61 4.88
CA ILE A 116 -4.83 -8.39 4.29
C ILE A 116 -5.61 -9.14 5.37
N ALA A 117 -4.93 -9.84 6.28
CA ALA A 117 -5.58 -10.61 7.34
C ALA A 117 -6.28 -9.74 8.40
N SER A 118 -5.95 -8.44 8.48
CA SER A 118 -6.48 -7.53 9.50
C SER A 118 -7.86 -6.94 9.21
N VAL A 119 -8.41 -7.18 8.02
CA VAL A 119 -9.71 -6.66 7.58
C VAL A 119 -10.58 -7.78 7.01
N ILE A 120 -11.90 -7.60 7.07
CA ILE A 120 -12.86 -8.60 6.56
C ILE A 120 -13.03 -8.44 5.04
N GLU A 121 -12.87 -7.22 4.55
CA GLU A 121 -13.00 -6.88 3.14
C GLU A 121 -11.88 -7.53 2.31
N GLN A 122 -12.29 -8.29 1.31
CA GLN A 122 -11.37 -8.89 0.35
C GLN A 122 -10.67 -7.79 -0.46
N PRO A 123 -9.35 -7.92 -0.70
CA PRO A 123 -8.64 -7.05 -1.62
C PRO A 123 -9.31 -7.03 -2.99
N LEU A 124 -9.45 -5.84 -3.57
CA LEU A 124 -9.87 -5.71 -4.97
C LEU A 124 -8.77 -6.23 -5.90
N LEU A 125 -7.51 -5.99 -5.53
CA LEU A 125 -6.33 -6.49 -6.23
C LEU A 125 -5.11 -6.56 -5.31
N THR A 126 -4.21 -7.48 -5.65
CA THR A 126 -2.87 -7.61 -5.10
C THR A 126 -1.85 -7.61 -6.24
N PHE A 127 -0.67 -7.07 -5.99
CA PHE A 127 0.43 -7.06 -6.95
C PHE A 127 1.75 -7.37 -6.22
N GLY A 128 2.56 -8.26 -6.79
CA GLY A 128 3.88 -8.65 -6.23
C GLY A 128 3.85 -9.56 -5.00
N ILE A 129 2.69 -9.75 -4.36
CA ILE A 129 2.54 -10.57 -3.16
C ILE A 129 2.36 -12.04 -3.56
N ASN A 130 3.27 -12.89 -3.10
CA ASN A 130 3.20 -14.35 -3.26
C ASN A 130 2.60 -15.02 -2.02
#